data_AF-A0A2D1SUZ5-F1
#
_entry.id   AF-A0A2D1SUZ5-F1
#
_cell.length_a   1.000
_cell.length_b   1.000
_cell.length_c   1.000
_cell.angle_alpha   90.00
_cell.angle_beta   90.00
_cell.angle_gamma   90.00
#
_symmetry.space_group_name_H-M   'P 1'
#
loop_
_entity.id
_entity.type
_entity.pdbx_description
1 polymer ?
#
loop_
_entity_poly.entity_id
_entity_poly.type
_entity_poly.pdbx_seq_one_letter_code
_entity_poly.pdbx_strand_id
1 'polypeptide(L)'
;MSLYSNAYAIVLRENVMLLIIAIALLFFTFSFWVGIPIFVIGNMLTELNTPIFMQGVCISIFVGLFFSLFFIPINLKVAKMVGEMKYVSITQAFSRLHLVFVLISAIVFYFVISIILWTTGDFLF
;
A
#
# COMPACT_ATOMS: atom_id res chain seq x y z
N MET A 1 -14.71 -6.15 -12.75
CA MET A 1 -14.06 -6.44 -11.46
C MET A 1 -14.00 -7.94 -11.15
N SER A 2 -15.03 -8.74 -11.48
CA SER A 2 -15.02 -10.20 -11.26
C SER A 2 -13.79 -10.90 -11.85
N LEU A 3 -13.37 -10.55 -13.07
CA LEU A 3 -12.19 -11.14 -13.71
C LEU A 3 -10.89 -10.87 -12.93
N TYR A 4 -10.70 -9.65 -12.41
CA TYR A 4 -9.52 -9.33 -11.60
C TYR A 4 -9.55 -10.07 -10.26
N SER A 5 -10.71 -10.15 -9.61
CA SER A 5 -10.87 -10.89 -8.36
C SER A 5 -10.62 -12.38 -8.53
N ASN A 6 -11.15 -12.99 -9.60
CA ASN A 6 -10.93 -14.39 -9.94
C ASN A 6 -9.45 -14.66 -10.25
N ALA A 7 -8.80 -13.79 -11.03
CA ALA A 7 -7.37 -13.90 -11.30
C ALA A 7 -6.54 -13.80 -10.02
N TYR A 8 -6.90 -12.88 -9.12
CA TYR A 8 -6.22 -12.73 -7.83
C TYR A 8 -6.38 -13.99 -6.97
N ALA A 9 -7.60 -14.54 -6.89
CA ALA A 9 -7.85 -15.75 -6.11
C ALA A 9 -7.06 -16.96 -6.64
N ILE A 10 -6.97 -17.12 -7.96
CA ILE A 10 -6.18 -18.18 -8.60
C ILE A 10 -4.70 -18.01 -8.29
N VAL A 11 -4.14 -16.81 -8.54
CA VAL A 11 -2.72 -16.54 -8.28
C VAL A 11 -2.38 -16.71 -6.80
N LEU A 12 -3.24 -16.26 -5.89
CA LEU A 12 -2.99 -16.37 -4.46
C LEU A 12 -3.02 -17.83 -3.98
N ARG A 13 -3.95 -18.65 -4.52
CA ARG A 13 -4.04 -20.08 -4.23
C ARG A 13 -2.83 -20.85 -4.74
N GLU A 14 -2.34 -20.52 -5.93
CA GLU A 14 -1.17 -21.17 -6.52
C GLU A 14 0.15 -20.67 -5.92
N ASN A 15 0.17 -19.46 -5.34
CA ASN A 15 1.38 -18.78 -4.88
C ASN A 15 1.30 -18.34 -3.42
N VAL A 16 0.72 -19.17 -2.55
CA VAL A 16 0.60 -18.90 -1.10
C VAL A 16 1.96 -18.57 -0.48
N MET A 17 3.04 -19.22 -0.95
CA MET A 17 4.39 -18.93 -0.48
C MET A 17 4.80 -17.45 -0.69
N LEU A 18 4.43 -16.83 -1.82
CA LEU A 18 4.72 -15.41 -2.05
C LEU A 18 3.97 -14.50 -1.07
N LEU A 19 2.73 -14.86 -0.73
CA LEU A 19 1.95 -14.13 0.26
C LEU A 19 2.61 -14.22 1.65
N ILE A 20 3.05 -15.43 2.05
CA ILE A 20 3.73 -15.64 3.33
C ILE A 20 5.02 -14.80 3.39
N ILE A 21 5.82 -14.82 2.32
CA ILE A 21 7.05 -14.02 2.26
C ILE A 21 6.74 -12.52 2.34
N ALA A 22 5.74 -12.04 1.62
CA ALA A 22 5.34 -10.64 1.67
C ALA A 22 4.91 -10.21 3.08
N ILE A 23 4.11 -11.03 3.76
CA ILE A 23 3.67 -10.79 5.14
C ILE A 23 4.86 -10.81 6.11
N ALA A 24 5.75 -11.78 5.98
CA ALA A 24 6.95 -11.86 6.82
C ALA A 24 7.83 -10.62 6.63
N LEU A 25 8.08 -10.22 5.38
CA LEU A 25 8.84 -9.01 5.06
C LEU A 25 8.17 -7.76 5.63
N LEU A 26 6.85 -7.62 5.48
CA LEU A 26 6.10 -6.49 6.03
C LEU A 26 6.25 -6.38 7.55
N PHE A 27 6.22 -7.50 8.25
CA PHE A 27 6.41 -7.54 9.69
C PHE A 27 7.83 -7.13 10.09
N PHE A 28 8.86 -7.77 9.50
CA PHE A 28 10.25 -7.50 9.85
C PHE A 28 10.74 -6.12 9.41
N THR A 29 10.11 -5.51 8.40
CA THR A 29 10.46 -4.20 7.87
C THR A 29 9.46 -3.11 8.25
N PHE A 30 8.62 -3.34 9.27
CA PHE A 30 7.62 -2.36 9.72
C PHE A 30 8.18 -0.94 9.92
N SER A 31 9.33 -0.85 10.59
CA SER A 31 10.01 0.43 10.82
C SER A 31 10.45 1.12 9.54
N PHE A 32 10.69 0.39 8.46
CA PHE A 32 11.05 0.97 7.16
C PHE A 32 9.84 1.61 6.48
N TRP A 33 8.77 0.85 6.28
CA TRP A 33 7.63 1.34 5.48
C TRP A 33 6.68 2.26 6.26
N VAL A 34 6.70 2.24 7.60
CA VAL A 34 5.97 3.22 8.45
C VAL A 34 6.90 4.32 8.96
N GLY A 35 8.07 3.96 9.49
CA GLY A 35 8.96 4.91 10.15
C GLY A 35 9.52 5.95 9.18
N ILE A 36 9.97 5.55 7.98
CA ILE A 36 10.52 6.52 7.01
C ILE A 36 9.47 7.57 6.61
N PRO A 37 8.22 7.20 6.22
CA PRO A 37 7.20 8.20 5.96
C PRO A 37 6.90 9.13 7.14
N ILE A 38 6.78 8.60 8.36
CA ILE A 38 6.45 9.43 9.52
C ILE A 38 7.60 10.40 9.83
N PHE A 39 8.83 9.92 9.94
CA PHE A 39 9.95 10.75 10.39
C PHE A 39 10.54 11.62 9.27
N VAL A 40 10.72 11.07 8.06
CA VAL A 40 11.36 11.82 6.97
C VAL A 40 10.34 12.75 6.31
N ILE A 41 9.23 12.19 5.82
CA ILE A 41 8.23 12.99 5.11
C ILE A 41 7.50 13.92 6.09
N GLY A 42 7.18 13.46 7.31
CA GLY A 42 6.57 14.31 8.33
C GLY A 42 7.43 15.52 8.71
N ASN A 43 8.74 15.33 8.95
CA ASN A 43 9.63 16.45 9.25
C ASN A 43 9.75 17.43 8.08
N MET A 44 9.93 16.91 6.85
CA MET A 44 9.99 17.76 5.65
C MET A 44 8.72 18.61 5.48
N LEU A 45 7.53 18.04 5.72
CA LEU A 45 6.27 18.77 5.59
C LEU A 45 6.05 19.77 6.72
N THR A 46 6.55 19.47 7.92
CA THR A 46 6.54 20.38 9.07
C THR A 46 7.41 21.61 8.81
N GLU A 47 8.62 21.41 8.26
CA GLU A 47 9.51 22.51 7.85
C GLU A 47 8.89 23.42 6.78
N LEU A 48 8.03 22.85 5.92
CA LEU A 48 7.28 23.58 4.91
C LEU A 48 6.02 24.28 5.46
N ASN A 49 5.78 24.24 6.79
CA ASN A 49 4.55 24.73 7.43
C ASN A 49 3.27 24.17 6.79
N THR A 50 3.34 22.91 6.33
CA THR A 50 2.20 22.25 5.68
C THR A 50 1.10 22.01 6.72
N PRO A 51 -0.18 22.29 6.42
CA PRO A 51 -1.28 21.98 7.32
C PRO A 51 -1.26 20.50 7.70
N ILE A 52 -1.48 20.22 8.98
CA ILE A 52 -1.44 18.87 9.54
C ILE A 52 -2.27 17.86 8.74
N PHE A 53 -3.49 18.24 8.35
CA PHE A 53 -4.35 17.36 7.56
C PHE A 53 -3.66 16.90 6.28
N MET A 54 -2.99 17.82 5.57
CA MET A 54 -2.20 17.50 4.38
C MET A 54 -0.98 16.63 4.73
N GLN A 55 -0.33 16.86 5.88
CA GLN A 55 0.76 15.99 6.34
C GLN A 55 0.29 14.54 6.50
N GLY A 56 -0.83 14.32 7.19
CA GLY A 56 -1.41 12.99 7.40
C GLY A 56 -1.75 12.29 6.08
N VAL A 57 -2.32 13.02 5.11
CA VAL A 57 -2.61 12.48 3.77
C VAL A 57 -1.33 12.10 3.03
N CYS A 58 -0.32 12.98 3.00
CA CYS A 58 0.95 12.72 2.33
C CYS A 58 1.67 11.52 2.95
N ILE A 59 1.81 11.49 4.27
CA ILE A 59 2.43 10.37 4.99
C ILE A 59 1.70 9.07 4.65
N SER A 60 0.37 9.06 4.69
CA SER A 60 -0.43 7.87 4.37
C SER A 60 -0.21 7.37 2.95
N ILE A 61 -0.08 8.27 1.97
CA ILE A 61 0.24 7.89 0.58
C ILE A 61 1.63 7.26 0.49
N PHE A 62 2.64 7.83 1.16
CA PHE A 62 4.00 7.27 1.17
C PHE A 62 4.08 5.92 1.88
N VAL A 63 3.37 5.76 3.00
CA VAL A 63 3.22 4.47 3.68
C VAL A 63 2.57 3.45 2.75
N GLY A 64 1.48 3.82 2.08
CA GLY A 64 0.80 2.95 1.12
C GLY A 64 1.68 2.57 -0.08
N LEU A 65 2.53 3.51 -0.54
CA LEU A 65 3.51 3.26 -1.59
C LEU A 65 4.58 2.26 -1.15
N PHE A 66 5.18 2.42 0.04
CA PHE A 66 6.18 1.46 0.51
C PHE A 66 5.56 0.10 0.85
N PHE A 67 4.36 0.09 1.43
CA PHE A 67 3.61 -1.12 1.73
C PHE A 67 3.26 -1.91 0.46
N SER A 68 2.88 -1.25 -0.63
CA SER A 68 2.53 -1.94 -1.88
C SER A 68 3.73 -2.61 -2.56
N LEU A 69 4.97 -2.17 -2.27
CA LEU A 69 6.19 -2.76 -2.87
C LEU A 69 6.32 -4.25 -2.55
N PHE A 70 5.92 -4.67 -1.35
CA PHE A 70 5.98 -6.08 -0.93
C PHE A 70 5.05 -6.99 -1.74
N PHE A 71 4.01 -6.42 -2.36
CA PHE A 71 3.05 -7.16 -3.19
C PHE A 71 3.36 -7.10 -4.68
N ILE A 72 4.48 -6.49 -5.10
CA ILE A 72 4.88 -6.42 -6.52
C ILE A 72 4.91 -7.80 -7.19
N PRO A 73 5.53 -8.86 -6.61
CA PRO A 73 5.61 -10.16 -7.26
C PRO A 73 4.23 -10.78 -7.53
N ILE A 74 3.29 -10.62 -6.58
CA ILE A 74 1.91 -11.10 -6.70
C ILE A 74 1.16 -10.29 -7.75
N ASN A 75 1.23 -8.96 -7.67
CA ASN A 75 0.55 -8.07 -8.61
C ASN A 75 1.05 -8.25 -10.05
N LEU A 76 2.33 -8.57 -10.24
CA LEU A 76 2.89 -8.87 -11.55
C LEU A 76 2.34 -10.19 -12.13
N LYS A 77 2.22 -11.24 -11.31
CA LYS A 77 1.60 -12.51 -11.74
C LYS A 77 0.13 -12.33 -12.11
N VAL A 78 -0.64 -11.58 -11.31
CA VAL A 78 -2.03 -11.26 -11.63
C VAL A 78 -2.12 -10.41 -12.90
N ALA A 79 -1.25 -9.41 -13.05
CA ALA A 79 -1.22 -8.56 -14.24
C ALA A 79 -0.90 -9.36 -15.52
N LYS A 80 0.00 -10.34 -15.46
CA LYS A 80 0.31 -11.23 -16.58
C LYS A 80 -0.92 -12.04 -16.99
N MET A 81 -1.56 -12.69 -16.02
CA MET A 81 -2.77 -13.50 -16.25
C MET A 81 -3.93 -12.64 -16.81
N VAL A 82 -4.13 -11.43 -16.27
CA VAL A 82 -5.15 -10.51 -16.78
C VAL A 82 -4.79 -9.99 -18.18
N GLY A 83 -3.51 -9.69 -18.43
CA GLY A 83 -3.03 -9.26 -19.74
C GLY A 83 -3.32 -10.29 -20.83
N GLU A 84 -3.08 -11.56 -20.53
CA GLU A 84 -3.38 -12.70 -21.40
C GLU A 84 -4.89 -12.88 -21.64
N MET A 85 -5.73 -12.74 -20.60
CA MET A 85 -7.19 -12.88 -20.74
C MET A 85 -7.88 -11.70 -21.43
N LYS A 86 -7.37 -10.47 -21.25
CA LYS A 86 -8.01 -9.24 -21.74
C LYS A 86 -7.33 -8.65 -22.99
N TYR A 87 -6.26 -9.26 -23.49
CA TYR A 87 -5.42 -8.74 -24.56
C TYR A 87 -4.95 -7.29 -24.29
N VAL A 88 -4.62 -7.00 -23.03
CA VAL A 88 -4.09 -5.69 -22.60
C VAL A 88 -2.62 -5.83 -22.22
N SER A 89 -1.85 -4.74 -22.29
CA SER A 89 -0.45 -4.79 -21.90
C SER A 89 -0.30 -5.10 -20.41
N ILE A 90 0.68 -5.94 -20.08
CA ILE A 90 0.97 -6.36 -18.71
C ILE A 90 1.29 -5.14 -17.84
N THR A 91 2.01 -4.16 -18.39
CA THR A 91 2.36 -2.90 -17.70
C THR A 91 1.13 -2.08 -17.33
N GLN A 92 0.12 -2.01 -18.21
CA GLN A 92 -1.13 -1.30 -17.93
C GLN A 92 -1.99 -2.05 -16.90
N ALA A 93 -2.03 -3.39 -16.97
CA ALA A 93 -2.73 -4.20 -15.96
C ALA A 93 -2.07 -4.08 -14.58
N PHE A 94 -0.73 -4.11 -14.55
CA PHE A 94 0.07 -3.98 -13.35
C PHE A 94 -0.08 -2.60 -12.71
N SER A 95 0.04 -1.51 -13.48
CA SER A 95 -0.07 -0.15 -12.93
C SER A 95 -1.44 0.10 -12.30
N ARG A 96 -2.52 -0.37 -12.93
CA ARG A 96 -3.88 -0.29 -12.37
C ARG A 96 -4.01 -1.07 -11.06
N LEU A 97 -3.52 -2.31 -11.02
CA LEU A 97 -3.54 -3.14 -9.82
C LEU A 97 -2.71 -2.54 -8.69
N HIS A 98 -1.50 -2.08 -9.02
CA HIS A 98 -0.57 -1.54 -8.04
C HIS A 98 -1.09 -0.22 -7.46
N LEU A 99 -1.66 0.67 -8.28
CA LEU A 99 -2.27 1.92 -7.82
C LEU A 99 -3.42 1.65 -6.84
N VAL A 100 -4.29 0.68 -7.15
CA VAL A 100 -5.37 0.27 -6.23
C VAL A 100 -4.81 -0.20 -4.88
N PHE A 101 -3.72 -0.97 -4.87
CA PHE A 101 -3.05 -1.40 -3.64
C PHE A 101 -2.49 -0.22 -2.83
N VAL A 102 -1.83 0.74 -3.49
CA VAL A 102 -1.33 1.96 -2.83
C VAL A 102 -2.46 2.74 -2.18
N LEU A 103 -3.57 2.95 -2.89
CA LEU A 103 -4.71 3.69 -2.36
C LEU A 103 -5.39 2.98 -1.18
N ILE A 104 -5.64 1.67 -1.31
CA ILE A 104 -6.28 0.90 -0.23
C ILE A 104 -5.40 0.92 1.03
N SER A 105 -4.10 0.66 0.87
CA SER A 105 -3.16 0.65 2.00
C SER A 105 -3.01 2.04 2.64
N ALA A 106 -2.96 3.11 1.85
CA ALA A 106 -2.96 4.48 2.35
C ALA A 106 -4.23 4.81 3.15
N ILE A 107 -5.40 4.45 2.63
CA ILE A 107 -6.68 4.68 3.30
C ILE A 107 -6.74 3.91 4.62
N VAL A 108 -6.38 2.62 4.61
CA VAL A 108 -6.36 1.78 5.82
C VAL A 108 -5.42 2.37 6.86
N PHE A 109 -4.22 2.78 6.46
CA PHE A 109 -3.26 3.39 7.38
C PHE A 109 -3.79 4.70 7.98
N TYR A 110 -4.35 5.59 7.16
CA TYR A 110 -4.92 6.86 7.62
C TYR A 110 -6.01 6.63 8.67
N PHE A 111 -6.91 5.67 8.44
CA PHE A 111 -7.95 5.31 9.40
C PHE A 111 -7.37 4.71 10.69
N VAL A 112 -6.40 3.80 10.58
CA VAL A 112 -5.74 3.19 11.76
C VAL A 112 -5.10 4.27 12.63
N ILE A 113 -4.35 5.19 12.03
CA ILE A 113 -3.72 6.30 12.77
C ILE A 113 -4.77 7.24 13.37
N SER A 114 -5.81 7.58 12.62
CA SER A 114 -6.89 8.46 13.11
C SER A 114 -7.60 7.86 14.33
N ILE A 115 -7.83 6.54 14.34
CA ILE A 115 -8.41 5.82 15.49
C ILE A 115 -7.44 5.83 16.67
N ILE A 116 -6.16 5.55 16.45
CA ILE A 116 -5.15 5.55 17.51
C ILE A 116 -5.09 6.93 18.19
N LEU A 117 -5.01 8.00 17.40
CA LEU A 117 -4.96 9.37 17.92
C LEU A 117 -6.23 9.76 18.67
N TRP A 118 -7.39 9.36 18.15
CA TRP A 118 -8.65 9.55 18.86
C TRP A 118 -8.62 8.87 20.23
N THR A 119 -8.07 7.65 20.33
CA THR A 119 -8.00 6.91 21.60
C THR A 119 -6.98 7.45 22.58
N THR A 120 -5.88 8.05 22.13
CA THR A 120 -4.86 8.62 23.03
C THR A 120 -5.21 10.02 23.53
N GLY A 121 -6.24 10.67 22.95
CA GLY A 121 -6.64 12.02 23.35
C GLY A 121 -5.67 13.12 22.88
N ASP A 122 -4.64 12.74 22.13
CA ASP A 122 -3.70 13.65 21.51
C ASP A 122 -4.33 14.23 20.23
N PHE A 123 -5.25 15.18 20.40
CA PHE A 123 -5.51 16.20 19.37
C PHE A 123 -4.32 17.18 19.35
N LEU A 124 -3.12 16.67 19.06
CA LEU A 124 -1.97 17.46 18.67
C LEU A 124 -1.45 16.89 17.35
N PHE A 125 -2.27 17.20 16.37
CA PHE A 125 -1.91 17.33 14.98
C PHE A 125 -2.58 18.66 14.64
#